data_AF-A0A397YCQ9-F1
#
_entry.id   AF-A0A397YCQ9-F1
#
_cell.length_a   1.000
_cell.length_b   1.000
_cell.length_c   1.000
_cell.angle_alpha   90.00
_cell.angle_beta   90.00
_cell.angle_gamma   90.00
#
_symmetry.space_group_name_H-M   'P 1'
#
loop_
_entity.id
_entity.type
_entity.pdbx_description
1 polymer ?
#
loop_
_entity_poly.entity_id
_entity_poly.type
_entity_poly.pdbx_seq_one_letter_code
_entity_poly.pdbx_strand_id
1 'polypeptide(L)'
;MAKAHICLYFVIFLYLYSGNGHHGEWCVAKPATKKEKLQQIIDFACSKVNCAAISNGGACYSPEDLLLHASVAMNNYYQAEGRHFWNCNFAGSGIIAITDPSTGNCKYQLKK
;
A
#
# COMPACT_ATOMS: atom_id res chain seq x y z
N MET A 1 -5.90 34.36 -25.20
CA MET A 1 -4.85 34.19 -24.17
C MET A 1 -5.25 33.23 -23.03
N ALA A 2 -6.49 33.24 -22.50
CA ALA A 2 -6.90 32.39 -21.36
C ALA A 2 -6.97 30.87 -21.63
N LYS A 3 -7.17 30.44 -22.89
CA LYS A 3 -7.25 29.01 -23.24
C LYS A 3 -5.92 28.26 -23.08
N ALA A 4 -4.78 28.95 -23.25
CA ALA A 4 -3.45 28.34 -23.12
C ALA A 4 -3.11 28.02 -21.66
N HIS A 5 -3.50 28.89 -20.71
CA HIS A 5 -3.27 28.66 -19.28
C HIS A 5 -4.12 27.51 -18.74
N ILE A 6 -5.39 27.40 -19.14
CA ILE A 6 -6.27 26.28 -18.74
C ILE A 6 -5.70 24.94 -19.18
N CYS A 7 -5.20 24.83 -20.42
CA CYS A 7 -4.49 23.63 -20.87
C CYS A 7 -3.22 23.36 -20.08
N LEU A 8 -2.44 24.41 -19.75
CA LEU A 8 -1.20 24.23 -18.97
C LEU A 8 -1.49 23.68 -17.57
N TYR A 9 -2.52 24.18 -16.89
CA TYR A 9 -2.95 23.64 -15.60
C TYR A 9 -3.47 22.21 -15.70
N PHE A 10 -4.22 21.89 -16.76
CA PHE A 10 -4.71 20.52 -16.98
C PHE A 10 -3.56 19.56 -17.27
N VAL A 11 -2.56 19.96 -18.06
CA VAL A 11 -1.35 19.15 -18.34
C VAL A 11 -0.48 19.01 -17.09
N ILE A 12 -0.28 20.08 -16.31
CA ILE A 12 0.43 20.00 -15.01
C ILE A 12 -0.33 19.09 -14.06
N PHE A 13 -1.66 19.16 -14.00
CA PHE A 13 -2.49 18.27 -13.19
C PHE A 13 -2.35 16.81 -13.64
N LEU A 14 -2.32 16.53 -14.95
CA LEU A 14 -2.06 15.20 -15.49
C LEU A 14 -0.63 14.70 -15.21
N TYR A 15 0.37 15.57 -15.22
CA TYR A 15 1.75 15.23 -14.83
C TYR A 15 1.87 14.97 -13.32
N LEU A 16 1.12 15.68 -12.48
CA LEU A 16 1.08 15.46 -11.03
C LEU A 16 0.25 14.21 -10.65
N TYR A 17 -0.72 13.80 -11.48
CA TYR A 17 -1.50 12.56 -11.31
C TYR A 17 -0.86 11.34 -11.97
N SER A 18 0.00 11.52 -12.98
CA SER A 18 0.80 10.45 -13.55
C SER A 18 1.91 10.11 -12.58
N GLY A 19 1.63 9.16 -11.68
CA GLY A 19 2.67 8.51 -10.91
C GLY A 19 3.77 8.05 -11.85
N ASN A 20 4.98 8.59 -11.67
CA ASN A 20 6.16 8.05 -12.32
C ASN A 20 6.15 6.53 -12.14
N GLY A 21 6.47 5.77 -13.18
CA GLY A 21 6.59 4.32 -13.06
C GLY A 21 7.73 3.99 -12.11
N HIS A 22 7.43 3.86 -10.82
CA HIS A 22 8.42 3.57 -9.82
C HIS A 22 8.82 2.09 -9.94
N HIS A 23 10.11 1.86 -10.12
CA HIS A 23 10.70 0.55 -9.99
C HIS A 23 10.44 0.04 -8.57
N GLY A 24 9.49 -0.88 -8.39
CA GLY A 24 9.21 -1.60 -7.14
C GLY A 24 8.89 -0.72 -5.93
N GLU A 25 7.62 -0.38 -5.74
CA GLU A 25 7.14 0.25 -4.50
C GLU A 25 6.19 -0.66 -3.76
N TRP A 26 6.31 -0.69 -2.44
CA TRP A 26 5.44 -1.43 -1.53
C TRP A 26 4.90 -0.52 -0.45
N CYS A 27 3.72 -0.82 0.08
CA CYS A 27 3.19 -0.13 1.25
C CYS A 27 3.29 -1.01 2.49
N VAL A 28 4.00 -0.55 3.53
CA VAL A 28 4.15 -1.28 4.79
C VAL A 28 3.64 -0.47 5.97
N ALA A 29 3.28 -1.16 7.06
CA ALA A 29 2.84 -0.52 8.28
C ALA A 29 4.03 0.11 9.03
N LYS A 30 3.82 1.28 9.63
CA LYS A 30 4.82 1.90 10.50
C LYS A 30 4.96 1.08 11.79
N PRO A 31 6.19 0.77 12.26
CA PRO A 31 6.41 0.02 13.50
C PRO A 31 5.80 0.66 14.75
N ALA A 32 5.66 1.99 14.78
CA ALA A 32 5.07 2.72 15.91
C ALA A 32 3.53 2.70 15.93
N THR A 33 2.87 2.05 14.97
CA THR A 33 1.41 1.96 14.91
C THR A 33 0.89 1.06 16.03
N LYS A 34 -0.12 1.53 16.78
CA LYS A 34 -0.74 0.77 17.88
C LYS A 34 -1.43 -0.49 17.36
N LYS A 35 -1.43 -1.57 18.16
CA LYS A 35 -2.01 -2.87 17.81
C LYS A 35 -3.48 -2.78 17.40
N GLU A 36 -4.27 -1.97 18.10
CA GLU A 36 -5.69 -1.78 17.80
C GLU A 36 -5.88 -1.14 16.41
N LYS A 37 -4.98 -0.20 16.06
CA LYS A 37 -5.00 0.44 14.74
C LYS A 37 -4.53 -0.52 13.65
N LEU A 38 -3.53 -1.37 13.93
CA LEU A 38 -3.10 -2.41 12.99
C LEU A 38 -4.25 -3.38 12.68
N GLN A 39 -5.00 -3.83 13.69
CA GLN A 39 -6.16 -4.69 13.46
C GLN A 39 -7.23 -4.02 12.59
N GLN A 40 -7.58 -2.75 12.88
CA GLN A 40 -8.52 -2.00 12.04
C GLN A 40 -8.05 -1.86 10.59
N ILE A 41 -6.75 -1.69 10.37
CA ILE A 41 -6.15 -1.62 9.03
C ILE A 41 -6.27 -2.97 8.32
N ILE A 42 -5.98 -4.07 9.02
CA ILE A 42 -6.13 -5.44 8.49
C ILE A 42 -7.60 -5.65 8.08
N ASP A 43 -8.54 -5.41 8.99
CA ASP A 43 -9.97 -5.62 8.74
C ASP A 43 -10.45 -4.80 7.53
N PHE A 44 -10.06 -3.52 7.46
CA PHE A 44 -10.40 -2.64 6.33
C PHE A 44 -9.79 -3.15 5.02
N ALA A 45 -8.49 -3.38 4.97
CA ALA A 45 -7.80 -3.79 3.75
C ALA A 45 -8.35 -5.14 3.26
N CYS A 46 -8.54 -6.11 4.15
CA CYS A 46 -9.06 -7.44 3.80
C CYS A 46 -10.54 -7.43 3.40
N SER A 47 -11.30 -6.38 3.74
CA SER A 47 -12.66 -6.17 3.18
C SER A 47 -12.64 -5.75 1.71
N LYS A 48 -11.48 -5.32 1.18
CA LYS A 48 -11.30 -4.80 -0.18
C LYS A 48 -10.44 -5.68 -1.06
N VAL A 49 -9.47 -6.38 -0.47
CA VAL A 49 -8.51 -7.23 -1.17
C VAL A 49 -8.38 -8.61 -0.55
N ASN A 50 -7.81 -9.56 -1.32
CA ASN A 50 -7.57 -10.91 -0.83
C ASN A 50 -6.42 -10.93 0.19
N CYS A 51 -6.72 -11.42 1.40
CA CYS A 51 -5.79 -11.58 2.53
C CYS A 51 -5.45 -13.05 2.85
N ALA A 52 -5.64 -13.98 1.92
CA ALA A 52 -5.32 -15.40 2.12
C ALA A 52 -3.87 -15.63 2.59
N ALA A 53 -2.93 -14.80 2.15
CA ALA A 53 -1.52 -14.91 2.54
C ALA A 53 -1.29 -14.73 4.04
N ILE A 54 -2.08 -13.91 4.74
CA ILE A 54 -1.94 -13.63 6.18
C ILE A 54 -2.98 -14.38 7.03
N SER A 55 -3.89 -15.11 6.39
CA SER A 55 -4.88 -15.94 7.08
C SER A 55 -4.23 -17.26 7.54
N ASN A 56 -4.87 -17.99 8.45
CA ASN A 56 -4.35 -19.27 8.95
C ASN A 56 -3.97 -20.22 7.78
N GLY A 57 -2.74 -20.74 7.81
CA GLY A 57 -2.17 -21.59 6.74
C GLY A 57 -1.60 -20.83 5.54
N GLY A 58 -1.70 -19.50 5.52
CA GLY A 58 -1.13 -18.64 4.48
C GLY A 58 0.40 -18.50 4.57
N ALA A 59 1.04 -18.15 3.46
CA ALA A 59 2.50 -18.04 3.36
C ALA A 59 3.13 -16.93 4.22
N CYS A 60 2.33 -15.93 4.62
CA CYS A 60 2.69 -14.83 5.53
C CYS A 60 1.98 -14.96 6.88
N TYR A 61 1.39 -16.12 7.19
CA TYR A 61 0.76 -16.33 8.49
C TYR A 61 1.83 -16.38 9.58
N SER A 62 1.63 -15.54 10.58
CA SER A 62 2.47 -15.47 11.78
C SER A 62 1.54 -15.13 12.94
N PRO A 63 1.31 -16.05 13.90
CA PRO A 63 0.45 -15.78 15.02
C PRO A 63 1.01 -14.59 15.82
N GLU A 64 0.15 -13.64 16.16
CA GLU A 64 0.45 -12.42 16.94
C GLU A 64 1.21 -11.28 16.23
N ASP A 65 1.75 -11.50 15.02
CA ASP A 65 2.44 -10.45 14.26
C ASP A 65 1.49 -9.58 13.42
N LEU A 66 0.76 -8.69 14.11
CA LEU A 66 -0.13 -7.73 13.48
C LEU A 66 0.59 -6.74 12.56
N LEU A 67 1.89 -6.48 12.79
CA LEU A 67 2.65 -5.56 11.96
C LEU A 67 2.92 -6.17 10.59
N LEU A 68 3.33 -7.44 10.56
CA LEU A 68 3.46 -8.21 9.32
C LEU A 68 2.13 -8.32 8.59
N HIS A 69 1.06 -8.70 9.29
CA HIS A 69 -0.26 -8.88 8.67
C HIS A 69 -0.78 -7.57 8.07
N ALA A 70 -0.70 -6.47 8.82
CA ALA A 70 -1.09 -5.16 8.32
C ALA A 70 -0.24 -4.75 7.12
N SER A 71 1.08 -4.95 7.18
CA SER A 71 1.97 -4.58 6.07
C SER A 71 1.64 -5.33 4.77
N VAL A 72 1.37 -6.64 4.86
CA VAL A 72 0.98 -7.42 3.67
C VAL A 72 -0.40 -6.98 3.15
N ALA A 73 -1.37 -6.76 4.03
CA ALA A 73 -2.71 -6.31 3.64
C ALA A 73 -2.68 -4.91 3.02
N MET A 74 -1.95 -3.97 3.64
CA MET A 74 -1.74 -2.61 3.15
C MET A 74 -1.07 -2.61 1.78
N ASN A 75 -0.05 -3.45 1.58
CA ASN A 75 0.59 -3.58 0.28
C ASN A 75 -0.39 -4.10 -0.77
N ASN A 76 -1.15 -5.17 -0.48
CA ASN A 76 -2.11 -5.73 -1.43
C ASN A 76 -3.18 -4.68 -1.83
N TYR A 77 -3.65 -3.88 -0.87
CA TYR A 77 -4.55 -2.75 -1.12
C TYR A 77 -3.89 -1.67 -1.98
N TYR A 78 -2.68 -1.23 -1.59
CA TYR A 78 -1.91 -0.20 -2.30
C TYR A 78 -1.65 -0.56 -3.77
N GLN A 79 -1.30 -1.81 -4.05
CA GLN A 79 -1.12 -2.30 -5.42
C GLN A 79 -2.45 -2.38 -6.20
N ALA A 80 -3.55 -2.73 -5.53
CA ALA A 80 -4.86 -2.85 -6.17
C ALA A 80 -5.44 -1.47 -6.56
N GLU A 81 -5.18 -0.44 -5.77
CA GLU A 81 -5.74 0.91 -5.94
C GLU A 81 -4.85 1.85 -6.77
N GLY A 82 -3.81 1.34 -7.43
CA GLY A 82 -2.98 2.12 -8.37
C GLY A 82 -1.75 2.81 -7.76
N ARG A 83 -1.27 2.36 -6.60
CA ARG A 83 0.00 2.80 -5.99
C ARG A 83 0.17 4.29 -5.72
N HIS A 84 -0.92 5.05 -5.66
CA HIS A 84 -0.83 6.44 -5.28
C HIS A 84 -0.45 6.61 -3.80
N PHE A 85 0.26 7.69 -3.47
CA PHE A 85 0.75 7.91 -2.10
C PHE A 85 -0.37 7.89 -1.05
N TRP A 86 -1.57 8.36 -1.42
CA TRP A 86 -2.72 8.38 -0.52
C TRP A 86 -3.28 6.97 -0.23
N ASN A 87 -3.11 6.01 -1.14
CA ASN A 87 -3.51 4.62 -0.93
C ASN A 87 -2.65 3.92 0.14
N CYS A 88 -1.47 4.46 0.45
CA CYS A 88 -0.60 3.97 1.52
C CYS A 88 -0.73 4.80 2.82
N ASN A 89 -1.61 5.81 2.87
CA ASN A 89 -1.65 6.70 4.03
C ASN A 89 -2.16 5.99 5.29
N PHE A 90 -3.31 5.29 5.22
CA PHE A 90 -3.94 4.60 6.35
C PHE A 90 -4.00 5.46 7.64
N ALA A 91 -4.46 6.70 7.51
CA ALA A 91 -4.45 7.71 8.59
C ALA A 91 -3.05 7.92 9.21
N GLY A 92 -2.04 8.04 8.34
CA GLY A 92 -0.63 8.20 8.72
C GLY A 92 0.08 6.94 9.21
N SER A 93 -0.56 5.76 9.14
CA SER A 93 0.00 4.51 9.65
C SER A 93 0.84 3.74 8.62
N GLY A 94 0.82 4.15 7.34
CA GLY A 94 1.62 3.51 6.30
C GLY A 94 2.81 4.33 5.81
N ILE A 95 3.75 3.62 5.21
CA ILE A 95 4.94 4.17 4.58
C ILE A 95 5.25 3.40 3.30
N ILE A 96 5.65 4.12 2.26
CA ILE A 96 6.11 3.53 1.01
C ILE A 96 7.55 3.05 1.20
N ALA A 97 7.77 1.75 0.99
CA ALA A 97 9.07 1.13 0.92
C ALA A 97 9.52 1.01 -0.54
N ILE A 98 10.77 1.38 -0.81
CA ILE A 98 11.44 1.26 -2.12
C ILE A 98 12.38 0.04 -2.19
N THR A 99 12.41 -0.76 -1.12
CA THR A 99 13.15 -2.02 -1.03
C THR A 99 12.14 -3.12 -0.77
N ASP A 100 12.26 -4.25 -1.48
CA ASP A 100 11.36 -5.39 -1.33
C ASP A 100 11.35 -5.87 0.14
N PRO A 101 10.22 -5.75 0.85
CA PRO A 101 10.12 -6.15 2.26
C PRO A 101 9.91 -7.66 2.45
N SER A 102 9.89 -8.45 1.36
CA SER A 102 9.68 -9.89 1.41
C SER A 102 10.76 -10.62 2.19
N THR A 103 10.36 -11.52 3.09
CA THR A 103 11.26 -12.34 3.91
C THR A 103 10.84 -13.80 3.85
N GLY A 104 11.80 -14.70 3.62
CA GLY A 104 11.54 -16.14 3.49
C GLY A 104 10.42 -16.45 2.48
N ASN A 105 9.38 -17.14 2.94
CA ASN A 105 8.21 -17.53 2.14
C ASN A 105 7.14 -16.44 2.07
N CYS A 106 7.20 -15.41 2.90
CA CYS A 106 6.27 -14.30 2.85
C CYS A 106 6.68 -13.31 1.76
N LYS A 107 5.94 -13.29 0.65
CA LYS A 107 6.19 -12.42 -0.49
C LYS A 107 5.18 -11.28 -0.56
N TYR A 108 5.69 -10.06 -0.65
CA TYR A 108 4.87 -8.87 -0.87
C TYR A 108 4.64 -8.68 -2.36
N GLN A 109 3.37 -8.68 -2.75
CA GLN A 109 3.01 -8.59 -4.16
C GLN A 109 3.44 -7.24 -4.76
N LEU A 110 4.03 -7.28 -5.95
CA LEU A 110 4.24 -6.12 -6.80
C LEU A 110 3.45 -6.35 -8.09
N LYS A 111 2.37 -5.59 -8.30
CA LYS A 111 1.60 -5.69 -9.54
C LYS A 111 2.34 -4.94 -10.64
N LYS A 112 2.43 -5.49 -11.85
CA LYS A 112 3.03 -4.77 -12.97
C LYS A 112 2.02 -3.82 -13.58
#